data_AF-A0A662GMF9-F1
#
_entry.id   AF-A0A662GMF9-F1
#
_cell.length_a   1.000
_cell.length_b   1.000
_cell.length_c   1.000
_cell.angle_alpha   90.00
_cell.angle_beta   90.00
_cell.angle_gamma   90.00
#
_symmetry.space_group_name_H-M   'P 1'
#
loop_
_entity.id
_entity.type
_entity.pdbx_description
1 polymer ?
#
loop_
_entity_poly.entity_id
_entity_poly.type
_entity_poly.pdbx_seq_one_letter_code
_entity_poly.pdbx_strand_id
1 'polypeptide(L)'
;MKKSKIPIAPIDRLIREIGAERVSIEATERLCKLLEEIAIRVALIALQASKHAGRKTVRKEDIDFALREIANISLKSLISKIEE
;
A
#
# COMPACT_ATOMS: atom_id res chain seq x y z
N MET A 1 8.34 -3.32 20.00
CA MET A 1 7.88 -2.97 18.62
C MET A 1 6.50 -3.56 18.40
N LYS A 2 5.58 -2.79 17.80
CA LYS A 2 4.19 -3.25 17.56
C LYS A 2 4.19 -4.33 16.48
N LYS A 3 3.53 -5.46 16.75
CA LYS A 3 3.36 -6.58 15.81
C LYS A 3 2.56 -6.08 14.60
N SER A 4 2.98 -6.40 13.38
CA SER A 4 2.21 -6.06 12.17
C SER A 4 0.85 -6.76 12.22
N LYS A 5 -0.19 -6.11 11.70
CA LYS A 5 -1.53 -6.70 11.58
C LYS A 5 -1.61 -7.74 10.48
N ILE A 6 -0.64 -7.76 9.57
CA ILE A 6 -0.55 -8.73 8.49
C ILE A 6 0.15 -10.00 9.02
N PRO A 7 -0.44 -11.19 8.84
CA PRO A 7 0.22 -12.44 9.20
C PRO A 7 1.50 -12.65 8.41
N ILE A 8 2.57 -13.09 9.08
CA ILE A 8 3.90 -13.28 8.47
C ILE A 8 3.91 -14.43 7.47
N ALA A 9 3.25 -15.55 7.78
CA ALA A 9 3.33 -16.78 6.97
C ALA A 9 2.82 -16.63 5.52
N PRO A 10 1.69 -15.97 5.24
CA PRO A 10 1.29 -15.65 3.86
C PRO A 10 2.33 -14.83 3.10
N ILE A 11 2.98 -13.88 3.76
CA ILE A 11 3.99 -13.02 3.13
C ILE A 11 5.28 -13.81 2.84
N ASP A 12 5.73 -14.67 3.77
CA ASP A 12 6.86 -15.59 3.52
C ASP A 12 6.58 -16.50 2.31
N ARG A 13 5.37 -17.05 2.20
CA ARG A 13 4.97 -17.87 1.04
C ARG A 13 5.03 -17.09 -0.28
N LEU A 14 4.53 -15.86 -0.32
CA LEU A 14 4.62 -15.02 -1.52
C LEU A 14 6.07 -14.75 -1.93
N ILE A 15 6.97 -14.52 -0.97
CA ILE A 15 8.40 -14.31 -1.26
C ILE A 15 9.04 -15.60 -1.82
N ARG A 16 8.61 -16.78 -1.37
CA ARG A 16 9.13 -18.06 -1.88
C ARG A 16 8.56 -18.41 -3.25
N GLU A 17 7.30 -18.07 -3.53
CA GLU A 17 6.66 -18.29 -4.82
C GLU A 17 7.37 -17.56 -5.98
N ILE A 18 8.01 -16.42 -5.70
CA ILE A 18 8.85 -15.71 -6.68
C ILE A 18 10.26 -16.28 -6.84
N GLY A 19 10.56 -17.42 -6.19
CA GLY A 19 11.82 -18.15 -6.33
C GLY A 19 12.85 -17.93 -5.21
N ALA A 20 12.50 -17.28 -4.11
CA ALA A 20 13.43 -17.15 -2.98
C ALA A 20 13.58 -18.49 -2.23
N GLU A 21 14.76 -19.12 -2.31
CA GLU A 21 15.04 -20.37 -1.59
C GLU A 21 15.04 -20.18 -0.07
N ARG A 22 15.57 -19.04 0.40
CA ARG A 22 15.69 -18.70 1.82
C ARG A 22 15.18 -17.28 2.06
N VAL A 23 14.41 -17.11 3.13
CA VAL A 23 13.85 -15.83 3.55
C VAL A 23 14.06 -15.70 5.06
N SER A 24 14.64 -14.57 5.50
CA SER A 24 14.75 -14.30 6.94
C SER A 24 13.41 -13.82 7.51
N ILE A 25 13.19 -14.09 8.79
CA ILE A 25 11.99 -13.62 9.49
C ILE A 25 11.96 -12.08 9.45
N GLU A 26 13.10 -11.43 9.69
CA GLU A 26 13.22 -9.97 9.67
C GLU A 26 12.87 -9.35 8.31
N ALA A 27 13.28 -9.98 7.20
CA ALA A 27 12.90 -9.52 5.86
C ALA A 27 11.39 -9.61 5.65
N THR A 28 10.78 -10.71 6.08
CA THR A 28 9.32 -10.90 5.99
C THR A 28 8.58 -9.88 6.86
N GLU A 29 9.04 -9.64 8.09
CA GLU A 29 8.47 -8.62 8.98
C GLU A 29 8.59 -7.21 8.40
N ARG A 30 9.74 -6.89 7.78
CA ARG A 30 9.96 -5.60 7.13
C ARG A 30 8.98 -5.38 5.98
N LEU A 31 8.73 -6.42 5.18
CA LEU A 31 7.75 -6.37 4.09
C LEU A 31 6.32 -6.26 4.63
N CYS A 32 5.95 -7.00 5.68
CA CYS A 32 4.64 -6.88 6.32
C CYS A 32 4.36 -5.43 6.77
N LYS A 33 5.35 -4.79 7.42
CA LYS A 33 5.23 -3.38 7.85
C LYS A 33 5.07 -2.44 6.66
N LEU A 34 5.85 -2.62 5.60
CA LEU A 34 5.75 -1.81 4.39
C LEU A 34 4.34 -1.91 3.77
N LEU A 35 3.84 -3.13 3.63
CA LEU A 35 2.51 -3.38 3.05
C LEU A 35 1.41 -2.76 3.92
N GLU A 36 1.53 -2.83 5.25
CA GLU A 36 0.59 -2.21 6.18
C GLU A 36 0.59 -0.68 6.04
N GLU A 37 1.78 -0.05 5.94
CA GLU A 37 1.92 1.39 5.70
C GLU A 37 1.29 1.82 4.36
N ILE A 38 1.55 1.07 3.28
CA ILE A 38 0.97 1.32 1.96
C ILE A 38 -0.56 1.17 2.02
N ALA A 39 -1.07 0.09 2.63
CA ALA A 39 -2.50 -0.16 2.76
C ALA A 39 -3.22 0.97 3.50
N ILE A 40 -2.61 1.50 4.57
CA ILE A 40 -3.16 2.65 5.31
C ILE A 40 -3.24 3.89 4.42
N ARG A 41 -2.18 4.21 3.66
CA ARG A 41 -2.18 5.37 2.75
C ARG A 41 -3.26 5.27 1.68
N VAL A 42 -3.38 4.11 1.03
CA VAL A 42 -4.43 3.86 0.04
C VAL A 42 -5.81 3.99 0.67
N ALA A 43 -6.03 3.38 1.84
CA ALA A 43 -7.31 3.42 2.54
C ALA A 43 -7.73 4.84 2.96
N LEU A 44 -6.78 5.71 3.32
CA LEU A 44 -7.08 7.10 3.66
C LEU A 44 -7.64 7.89 2.48
N ILE A 45 -7.02 7.77 1.30
CA ILE A 45 -7.49 8.46 0.08
C ILE A 45 -8.82 7.86 -0.37
N ALA A 46 -8.97 6.55 -0.33
CA ALA A 46 -10.23 5.89 -0.66
C ALA A 46 -11.37 6.30 0.28
N LEU A 47 -11.10 6.46 1.58
CA LEU A 47 -12.07 6.98 2.54
C LEU A 47 -12.47 8.42 2.24
N GLN A 48 -11.54 9.26 1.82
CA GLN A 48 -11.83 10.64 1.39
C GLN A 48 -12.71 10.64 0.13
N ALA A 49 -12.38 9.80 -0.84
CA ALA A 49 -13.17 9.63 -2.07
C ALA A 49 -14.60 9.16 -1.75
N SER A 50 -14.76 8.17 -0.88
CA SER A 50 -16.08 7.67 -0.49
C SER A 50 -16.90 8.76 0.20
N LYS A 51 -16.28 9.54 1.10
CA LYS A 51 -16.92 10.67 1.79
C LYS A 51 -17.34 11.78 0.82
N HIS A 52 -16.50 12.10 -0.17
CA HIS A 52 -16.83 13.08 -1.21
C HIS A 52 -18.04 12.63 -2.04
N ALA A 53 -18.17 11.33 -2.28
CA ALA A 53 -19.35 10.74 -2.91
C ALA A 53 -20.57 10.59 -1.98
N GLY A 54 -20.54 11.16 -0.77
CA GLY A 54 -21.63 11.07 0.22
C GLY A 54 -21.82 9.69 0.85
N ARG A 55 -20.88 8.75 0.63
CA ARG A 55 -20.97 7.37 1.11
C ARG A 55 -20.13 7.17 2.37
N LYS A 56 -20.64 6.34 3.29
CA LYS A 56 -19.91 5.86 4.48
C LYS A 56 -19.12 4.58 4.21
N THR A 57 -19.48 3.83 3.17
CA THR A 57 -18.83 2.58 2.78
C THR A 57 -17.77 2.86 1.73
N VAL A 58 -16.54 2.46 2.01
CA VAL A 58 -15.45 2.41 1.02
C VAL A 58 -15.72 1.23 0.09
N ARG A 59 -15.75 1.50 -1.21
CA ARG A 59 -15.98 0.50 -2.26
C ARG A 59 -14.71 0.29 -3.07
N LYS A 60 -14.74 -0.72 -3.94
CA LYS A 60 -13.65 -1.02 -4.88
C LYS A 60 -13.28 0.21 -5.71
N GLU A 61 -14.26 0.96 -6.19
CA GLU A 61 -14.02 2.13 -7.04
C GLU A 61 -13.23 3.23 -6.32
N ASP A 62 -13.39 3.34 -5.00
CA ASP A 62 -12.63 4.30 -4.18
C ASP A 62 -11.17 3.87 -4.02
N ILE A 63 -10.91 2.55 -3.93
CA ILE A 63 -9.54 1.99 -3.92
C ILE A 63 -8.88 2.20 -5.28
N ASP A 64 -9.58 1.89 -6.37
CA ASP A 64 -9.07 2.09 -7.73
C ASP A 64 -8.79 3.57 -8.02
N PHE A 65 -9.63 4.47 -7.51
CA PHE A 65 -9.38 5.91 -7.53
C PHE A 65 -8.13 6.29 -6.72
N ALA A 66 -8.00 5.81 -5.48
CA ALA A 66 -6.85 6.09 -4.63
C ALA A 66 -5.53 5.65 -5.26
N LEU A 67 -5.49 4.49 -5.91
CA LEU A 67 -4.31 3.99 -6.62
C LEU A 67 -3.91 4.90 -7.78
N ARG A 68 -4.88 5.36 -8.58
CA ARG A 68 -4.63 6.33 -9.66
C ARG A 68 -4.11 7.66 -9.12
N GLU A 69 -4.69 8.16 -8.03
CA GLU A 69 -4.26 9.41 -7.42
C GLU A 69 -2.84 9.34 -6.84
N ILE A 70 -2.47 8.22 -6.20
CA ILE A 70 -1.10 8.02 -5.72
C ILE A 70 -0.11 8.03 -6.89
N ALA A 71 -0.43 7.36 -7.99
CA ALA A 71 0.41 7.38 -9.19
C ALA A 71 0.58 8.81 -9.75
N ASN A 72 -0.52 9.59 -9.81
CA ASN A 72 -0.51 10.98 -10.26
C ASN A 72 0.36 11.88 -9.37
N ILE A 73 0.32 11.72 -8.04
CA ILE A 73 1.16 12.47 -7.10
C ILE A 73 2.64 12.21 -7.39
N SER A 74 3.02 10.94 -7.62
CA SER A 74 4.40 10.59 -7.94
C SER A 74 4.88 11.27 -9.22
N LEU A 75 4.03 11.35 -10.25
CA LEU A 75 4.35 12.03 -11.51
C LEU A 75 4.51 13.54 -11.31
N LYS A 76 3.60 14.19 -10.57
CA LYS A 76 3.70 15.62 -10.27
C LYS A 76 4.98 15.97 -9.53
N SER A 77 5.39 15.13 -8.57
CA SER A 77 6.65 15.32 -7.84
C SER A 77 7.89 15.15 -8.71
N LEU A 78 7.82 14.38 -9.80
CA LEU A 78 8.93 14.26 -10.75
C LEU A 78 9.00 15.49 -11.66
N ILE A 79 7.85 15.95 -12.16
CA ILE A 79 7.78 17.15 -13.02
C ILE A 79 8.29 18.38 -12.26
N SER A 80 7.88 18.56 -11.00
CA SER A 80 8.33 19.69 -10.17
C SER A 80 9.84 19.71 -9.91
N LYS A 81 10.52 18.57 -10.02
CA LYS A 81 11.99 18.48 -9.87
C LYS A 81 12.76 18.73 -11.17
N ILE A 82 12.06 18.77 -12.31
CA ILE A 82 12.63 19.06 -13.63
C ILE A 82 12.54 20.57 -13.93
N GLU A 83 11.59 21.26 -13.30
CA GLU A 83 11.35 22.70 -13.47
C GLU A 83 12.23 23.59 -12.55
N GLU A 84 13.00 22.98 -11.63
CA GLU A 84 14.09 23.62 -10.85
C GLU A 84 15.45 23.37 -11.50
#